data_AF-A0A3D0SE77-F1
#
_entry.id   AF-A0A3D0SE77-F1
#
_cell.length_a   1.000
_cell.length_b   1.000
_cell.length_c   1.000
_cell.angle_alpha   90.00
_cell.angle_beta   90.00
_cell.angle_gamma   90.00
#
_symmetry.space_group_name_H-M   'P 1'
#
loop_
_entity.id
_entity.type
_entity.pdbx_description
1 polymer ?
#
loop_
_entity_poly.entity_id
_entity_poly.type
_entity_poly.pdbx_seq_one_letter_code
_entity_poly.pdbx_strand_id
1 'polypeptide(L)'
;MLWGCGSTPPPPSLSAQYQQLARDAGFSVYAMRNIANQAYQNNDLPLMAKALWKLCQRGVASTGVTDDCAALLDVAIIQGDELAQARAHLAQYFITGNRDDYARAMAALPANDASYRAIFDISVDNCLNSTQTTEWLALQCYLSGKAALNEPALHKALVLFEQFDARHNMADSYYLLAKLKHQQGQPNAAADYASRAALLLSQLGEAARAEQVRTWRRDTVHAQ
;
A
#
# COMPACT_ATOMS: atom_id res chain seq x y z
N MET A 1 16.77 -36.76 -42.88
CA MET A 1 16.53 -36.19 -41.55
C MET A 1 17.01 -34.75 -41.57
N LEU A 2 16.10 -33.78 -41.70
CA LEU A 2 16.43 -32.35 -41.64
C LEU A 2 15.99 -31.85 -40.27
N TRP A 3 16.96 -31.50 -39.42
CA TRP A 3 16.71 -30.86 -38.14
C TRP A 3 16.24 -29.43 -38.38
N GLY A 4 14.98 -29.14 -38.04
CA GLY A 4 14.45 -27.79 -38.05
C GLY A 4 15.07 -26.96 -36.93
N CYS A 5 15.72 -25.86 -37.30
CA CYS A 5 16.16 -24.83 -36.37
C CYS A 5 14.93 -24.28 -35.62
N GLY A 6 14.74 -24.70 -34.37
CA GLY A 6 13.78 -24.05 -33.48
C GLY A 6 14.32 -22.66 -33.15
N SER A 7 13.75 -21.62 -33.77
CA SER A 7 14.00 -20.24 -33.38
C SER A 7 13.51 -20.04 -31.95
N THR A 8 14.40 -19.64 -31.05
CA THR A 8 13.99 -19.19 -29.71
C THR A 8 13.04 -18.00 -29.88
N PRO A 9 11.87 -18.01 -29.23
CA PRO A 9 10.94 -16.88 -29.32
C PRO A 9 11.65 -15.59 -28.87
N PRO A 10 11.35 -14.45 -29.50
CA PRO A 10 11.95 -13.18 -29.10
C PRO A 10 11.60 -12.89 -27.63
N PRO A 11 12.49 -12.16 -26.92
CA PRO A 11 12.21 -11.78 -25.55
C PRO A 11 10.88 -11.00 -25.46
N PRO A 12 10.13 -11.16 -24.37
CA PRO A 12 8.85 -10.46 -24.18
C PRO A 12 9.04 -8.95 -24.27
N SER A 13 8.06 -8.25 -24.84
CA SER A 13 8.05 -6.79 -24.86
C SER A 13 8.12 -6.21 -23.45
N LEU A 14 8.58 -4.97 -23.31
CA LEU A 14 8.68 -4.33 -22.00
C LEU A 14 7.33 -4.27 -21.25
N SER A 15 6.24 -4.03 -21.99
CA SER A 15 4.87 -4.07 -21.45
C SER A 15 4.48 -5.49 -20.98
N ALA A 16 4.86 -6.54 -21.70
CA ALA A 16 4.63 -7.92 -21.28
C ALA A 16 5.44 -8.28 -20.03
N GLN A 17 6.70 -7.82 -19.94
CA GLN A 17 7.52 -7.97 -18.74
C GLN A 17 6.88 -7.27 -17.53
N TYR A 18 6.40 -6.05 -17.70
CA TYR A 18 5.63 -5.33 -16.68
C TYR A 18 4.39 -6.13 -16.26
N GLN A 19 3.58 -6.60 -17.20
CA GLN A 19 2.37 -7.34 -16.88
C GLN A 19 2.64 -8.64 -16.13
N GLN A 20 3.76 -9.31 -16.42
CA GLN A 20 4.17 -10.51 -15.69
C GLN A 20 4.64 -10.16 -14.29
N LEU A 21 5.50 -9.15 -14.16
CA LEU A 21 6.06 -8.73 -12.88
C LEU A 21 5.00 -8.13 -11.95
N ALA A 22 4.08 -7.32 -12.48
CA ALA A 22 3.05 -6.65 -11.69
C ALA A 22 1.95 -7.57 -11.15
N ARG A 23 1.89 -8.83 -11.62
CA ARG A 23 1.02 -9.88 -11.05
C ARG A 23 1.62 -10.53 -9.82
N ASP A 24 2.93 -10.41 -9.62
CA ASP A 24 3.61 -10.92 -8.44
C ASP A 24 3.41 -9.94 -7.28
N ALA A 25 2.79 -10.41 -6.20
CA ALA A 25 2.58 -9.62 -4.99
C ALA A 25 3.93 -9.22 -4.33
N GLY A 26 4.96 -10.05 -4.52
CA GLY A 26 6.31 -9.83 -3.98
C GLY A 26 7.30 -9.27 -4.99
N PHE A 27 6.83 -8.65 -6.07
CA PHE A 27 7.66 -8.28 -7.22
C PHE A 27 9.00 -7.63 -6.84
N SER A 28 10.04 -7.94 -7.61
CA SER A 28 11.37 -7.34 -7.42
C SER A 28 11.34 -5.83 -7.70
N VAL A 29 11.63 -5.01 -6.67
CA VAL A 29 11.81 -3.56 -6.78
C VAL A 29 12.81 -3.20 -7.87
N TYR A 30 13.94 -3.90 -7.90
CA TYR A 30 14.99 -3.68 -8.89
C TYR A 30 14.49 -3.94 -10.32
N ALA A 31 13.79 -5.07 -10.54
CA ALA A 31 13.24 -5.37 -11.85
C ALA A 31 12.19 -4.34 -12.29
N MET A 32 11.32 -3.91 -11.38
CA MET A 32 10.30 -2.89 -11.68
C MET A 32 10.93 -1.52 -11.97
N ARG A 33 11.98 -1.15 -11.22
CA ARG A 33 12.76 0.08 -11.47
C ARG A 33 13.41 0.05 -12.85
N ASN A 34 13.96 -1.10 -13.25
CA ASN A 34 14.53 -1.27 -14.59
C ASN A 34 13.49 -1.11 -15.69
N ILE A 35 12.26 -1.62 -15.48
CA ILE A 35 11.15 -1.40 -16.42
C ILE A 35 10.83 0.09 -16.54
N ALA A 36 10.73 0.82 -15.42
CA ALA A 36 10.47 2.26 -15.45
C ALA A 36 11.56 3.03 -16.22
N ASN A 37 12.84 2.70 -15.99
CA ASN A 37 13.98 3.31 -16.67
C ASN A 37 13.98 3.03 -18.17
N GLN A 38 13.70 1.80 -18.59
CA GLN A 38 13.61 1.44 -20.00
C GLN A 38 12.39 2.09 -20.67
N ALA A 39 11.27 2.20 -19.96
CA ALA A 39 10.09 2.88 -20.47
C ALA A 39 10.38 4.37 -20.73
N TYR A 40 11.10 5.04 -19.83
CA TYR A 40 11.60 6.39 -20.05
C TYR A 40 12.49 6.50 -21.31
N GLN A 41 13.47 5.60 -21.46
CA GLN A 41 14.36 5.57 -22.63
C GLN A 41 13.60 5.36 -23.95
N ASN A 42 12.51 4.59 -23.91
CA ASN A 42 11.64 4.33 -25.05
C ASN A 42 10.58 5.42 -25.26
N ASN A 43 10.59 6.50 -24.46
CA ASN A 43 9.57 7.55 -24.44
C ASN A 43 8.14 7.01 -24.19
N ASP A 44 8.02 5.86 -23.51
CA ASP A 44 6.76 5.24 -23.09
C ASP A 44 6.42 5.70 -21.66
N LEU A 45 6.05 6.98 -21.55
CA LEU A 45 5.67 7.58 -20.27
C LEU A 45 4.47 6.85 -19.60
N PRO A 46 3.44 6.37 -20.33
CA PRO A 46 2.36 5.60 -19.71
C PRO A 46 2.84 4.31 -19.01
N LEU A 47 3.77 3.57 -19.61
CA LEU A 47 4.35 2.39 -18.98
C LEU A 47 5.25 2.76 -17.79
N MET A 48 6.03 3.83 -17.91
CA MET A 48 6.82 4.37 -16.81
C MET A 48 5.95 4.71 -15.61
N ALA A 49 4.83 5.41 -15.82
CA ALA A 49 3.87 5.76 -14.77
C ALA A 49 3.29 4.52 -14.08
N LYS A 50 2.94 3.47 -14.84
CA LYS A 50 2.45 2.21 -14.27
C LYS A 50 3.49 1.53 -13.37
N ALA A 51 4.75 1.47 -13.81
CA ALA A 51 5.84 0.89 -13.03
C ALA A 51 6.13 1.72 -11.77
N LEU A 52 6.20 3.05 -11.90
CA LEU A 52 6.39 3.98 -10.77
C LEU A 52 5.24 3.92 -9.77
N TRP A 53 4.00 3.75 -10.23
CA TRP A 53 2.87 3.53 -9.34
C TRP A 53 3.04 2.27 -8.50
N LYS A 54 3.43 1.15 -9.11
CA LYS A 54 3.71 -0.08 -8.35
C LYS A 54 4.83 0.11 -7.33
N LEU A 55 5.90 0.79 -7.71
CA LEU A 55 7.01 1.13 -6.83
C LEU A 55 6.58 2.04 -5.67
N CYS A 56 5.80 3.08 -5.95
CA CYS A 56 5.21 3.99 -4.97
C CYS A 56 4.32 3.22 -3.97
N GLN A 57 3.42 2.37 -4.46
CA GLN A 57 2.57 1.52 -3.60
C GLN A 57 3.42 0.69 -2.65
N ARG A 58 4.48 0.05 -3.16
CA ARG A 58 5.39 -0.74 -2.33
C ARG A 58 6.19 0.13 -1.36
N GLY A 59 6.69 1.28 -1.80
CA GLY A 59 7.45 2.22 -0.97
C GLY A 59 6.64 2.68 0.24
N VAL A 60 5.40 3.13 -0.01
CA VAL A 60 4.41 3.48 1.01
C VAL A 60 4.16 2.30 1.94
N ALA A 61 3.84 1.13 1.40
CA ALA A 61 3.40 0.00 2.19
C ALA A 61 4.53 -0.64 3.04
N SER A 62 5.76 -0.66 2.53
CA SER A 62 6.86 -1.44 3.13
C SER A 62 7.91 -0.60 3.84
N THR A 63 8.22 0.61 3.35
CA THR A 63 9.37 1.40 3.82
C THR A 63 9.02 2.78 4.36
N GLY A 64 7.83 3.30 4.07
CA GLY A 64 7.49 4.70 4.31
C GLY A 64 8.30 5.69 3.45
N VAL A 65 8.94 5.22 2.38
CA VAL A 65 9.65 6.08 1.42
C VAL A 65 8.71 6.46 0.29
N THR A 66 8.71 7.74 -0.08
CA THR A 66 7.79 8.32 -1.08
C THR A 66 8.48 8.79 -2.37
N ASP A 67 9.78 8.54 -2.54
CA ASP A 67 10.56 8.96 -3.72
C ASP A 67 9.91 8.52 -5.03
N ASP A 68 9.42 7.29 -5.09
CA ASP A 68 8.74 6.75 -6.27
C ASP A 68 7.36 7.38 -6.51
N CYS A 69 6.72 7.86 -5.44
CA CYS A 69 5.48 8.62 -5.55
C CYS A 69 5.76 10.03 -6.10
N ALA A 70 6.87 10.66 -5.70
CA ALA A 70 7.29 11.93 -6.27
C ALA A 70 7.66 11.78 -7.77
N ALA A 71 8.41 10.75 -8.13
CA ALA A 71 8.73 10.45 -9.53
C ALA A 71 7.48 10.15 -10.37
N LEU A 72 6.51 9.42 -9.81
CA LEU A 72 5.21 9.21 -10.44
C LEU A 72 4.49 10.54 -10.67
N LEU A 73 4.48 11.44 -9.68
CA LEU A 73 3.83 12.73 -9.77
C LEU A 73 4.40 13.57 -10.91
N ASP A 74 5.72 13.62 -11.05
CA ASP A 74 6.38 14.35 -12.15
C ASP A 74 5.94 13.82 -13.53
N VAL A 75 5.95 12.49 -13.70
CA VAL A 75 5.53 11.83 -14.94
C VAL A 75 4.05 12.08 -15.23
N ALA A 76 3.21 12.06 -14.19
CA ALA A 76 1.77 12.29 -14.29
C ALA A 76 1.43 13.73 -14.67
N ILE A 77 2.19 14.71 -14.14
CA ILE A 77 2.07 16.13 -14.54
C ILE A 77 2.43 16.30 -16.02
N ILE A 78 3.52 15.68 -16.47
CA ILE A 78 3.95 15.75 -17.89
C ILE A 78 2.87 15.19 -18.83
N GLN A 79 2.21 14.10 -18.43
CA GLN A 79 1.15 13.47 -19.23
C GLN A 79 -0.21 14.14 -19.12
N GLY A 80 -0.40 15.04 -18.14
CA GLY A 80 -1.75 15.51 -17.77
C GLY A 80 -2.63 14.40 -17.18
N ASP A 81 -2.04 13.36 -16.60
CA ASP A 81 -2.77 12.24 -15.96
C ASP A 81 -3.17 12.63 -14.53
N GLU A 82 -4.30 13.31 -14.42
CA GLU A 82 -4.92 13.75 -13.15
C GLU A 82 -5.12 12.61 -12.14
N LEU A 83 -5.45 11.40 -12.62
CA LEU A 83 -5.66 10.24 -11.76
C LEU A 83 -4.35 9.75 -11.14
N ALA A 84 -3.27 9.70 -11.94
CA ALA A 84 -1.95 9.34 -11.43
C ALA A 84 -1.39 10.41 -10.48
N GLN A 85 -1.64 11.70 -10.75
CA GLN A 85 -1.28 12.80 -9.83
C GLN A 85 -1.96 12.62 -8.48
N ALA A 86 -3.26 12.35 -8.48
CA ALA A 86 -4.00 12.19 -7.24
C ALA A 86 -3.59 10.95 -6.44
N ARG A 87 -3.29 9.84 -7.12
CA ARG A 87 -2.73 8.63 -6.50
C ARG A 87 -1.39 8.91 -5.81
N ALA A 88 -0.51 9.66 -6.46
CA ALA A 88 0.79 10.04 -5.91
C ALA A 88 0.63 10.92 -4.65
N HIS A 89 -0.24 11.92 -4.71
CA HIS A 89 -0.51 12.79 -3.56
C HIS A 89 -1.17 12.04 -2.39
N LEU A 90 -2.12 11.14 -2.64
CA LEU A 90 -2.69 10.30 -1.59
C LEU A 90 -1.64 9.41 -0.93
N ALA A 91 -0.82 8.76 -1.74
CA ALA A 91 0.30 7.95 -1.26
C ALA A 91 1.26 8.74 -0.35
N GLN A 92 1.60 9.97 -0.73
CA GLN A 92 2.40 10.88 0.10
C GLN A 92 1.69 11.27 1.40
N TYR A 93 0.40 11.59 1.33
CA TYR A 93 -0.41 11.91 2.52
C TYR A 93 -0.44 10.75 3.52
N PHE A 94 -0.60 9.50 3.06
CA PHE A 94 -0.69 8.34 3.96
C PHE A 94 0.56 8.14 4.82
N ILE A 95 1.73 8.52 4.31
CA ILE A 95 3.00 8.40 5.03
C ILE A 95 3.28 9.64 5.88
N THR A 96 3.11 10.82 5.29
CA THR A 96 3.56 12.07 5.92
C THR A 96 2.52 12.69 6.84
N GLY A 97 1.24 12.32 6.68
CA GLY A 97 0.11 13.01 7.31
C GLY A 97 -0.09 14.45 6.80
N ASN A 98 0.61 14.86 5.73
CA ASN A 98 0.56 16.22 5.22
C ASN A 98 -0.80 16.54 4.57
N ARG A 99 -1.56 17.43 5.18
CA ARG A 99 -2.90 17.82 4.71
C ARG A 99 -2.88 18.51 3.35
N ASP A 100 -1.77 19.12 2.97
CA ASP A 100 -1.66 19.75 1.65
C ASP A 100 -1.62 18.71 0.53
N ASP A 101 -0.98 17.56 0.76
CA ASP A 101 -1.00 16.44 -0.19
C ASP A 101 -2.41 15.88 -0.34
N TYR A 102 -3.14 15.77 0.76
CA TYR A 102 -4.56 15.43 0.70
C TYR A 102 -5.35 16.47 -0.12
N ALA A 103 -5.19 17.77 0.15
CA ALA A 103 -5.89 18.82 -0.60
C ALA A 103 -5.54 18.80 -2.09
N ARG A 104 -4.27 18.59 -2.45
CA ARG A 104 -3.83 18.45 -3.85
C ARG A 104 -4.40 17.22 -4.51
N ALA A 105 -4.41 16.07 -3.84
CA ALA A 105 -5.08 14.87 -4.35
C ALA A 105 -6.56 15.14 -4.64
N MET A 106 -7.25 15.84 -3.75
CA MET A 106 -8.66 16.18 -3.91
C MET A 106 -8.90 17.20 -5.04
N ALA A 107 -7.99 18.15 -5.23
CA ALA A 107 -8.07 19.16 -6.29
C ALA A 107 -7.75 18.61 -7.68
N ALA A 108 -6.83 17.64 -7.76
CA ALA A 108 -6.46 16.96 -9.01
C ALA A 108 -7.54 15.98 -9.51
N LEU A 109 -8.63 15.81 -8.78
CA LEU A 109 -9.67 14.85 -9.11
C LEU A 109 -10.96 15.57 -9.51
N PRO A 110 -11.56 15.25 -10.67
CA PRO A 110 -12.80 15.90 -11.09
C PRO A 110 -13.94 15.58 -10.13
N ALA A 111 -14.58 16.62 -9.61
CA ALA A 111 -15.77 16.53 -8.79
C ALA A 111 -16.93 15.98 -9.64
N ASN A 112 -17.12 14.64 -9.64
CA ASN A 112 -18.28 13.84 -10.09
C ASN A 112 -17.94 12.56 -10.89
N ASP A 113 -16.68 12.15 -10.99
CA ASP A 113 -16.36 10.87 -11.67
C ASP A 113 -16.74 9.65 -10.79
N ALA A 114 -17.45 8.66 -11.34
CA ALA A 114 -17.80 7.43 -10.61
C ALA A 114 -16.54 6.62 -10.18
N SER A 115 -15.45 6.75 -10.93
CA SER A 115 -14.14 6.17 -10.62
C SER A 115 -13.53 6.78 -9.35
N TYR A 116 -13.86 8.04 -9.05
CA TYR A 116 -13.43 8.74 -7.86
C TYR A 116 -14.15 8.27 -6.59
N ARG A 117 -15.46 8.00 -6.70
CA ARG A 117 -16.17 7.30 -5.62
C ARG A 117 -15.48 5.99 -5.34
N ALA A 118 -15.13 5.18 -6.34
CA ALA A 118 -14.42 3.92 -6.11
C ALA A 118 -13.05 4.05 -5.42
N ILE A 119 -12.35 5.19 -5.57
CA ILE A 119 -11.11 5.50 -4.83
C ILE A 119 -11.44 5.78 -3.35
N PHE A 120 -12.43 6.64 -3.07
CA PHE A 120 -12.80 7.04 -1.72
C PHE A 120 -13.96 6.27 -1.09
N ASP A 121 -14.46 5.22 -1.73
CA ASP A 121 -15.51 4.34 -1.21
C ASP A 121 -14.89 3.38 -0.20
N ILE A 122 -14.35 4.02 0.85
CA ILE A 122 -13.80 3.48 2.08
C ILE A 122 -15.01 3.02 2.91
N SER A 123 -15.79 2.10 2.34
CA SER A 123 -16.83 1.41 3.07
C SER A 123 -16.27 0.08 3.57
N VAL A 124 -16.73 -0.30 4.76
CA VAL A 124 -16.47 -1.64 5.29
C VAL A 124 -17.04 -2.68 4.33
N ASP A 125 -18.20 -2.43 3.75
CA ASP A 125 -18.86 -3.36 2.82
C ASP A 125 -18.03 -3.63 1.58
N ASN A 126 -17.47 -2.61 0.93
CA ASN A 126 -16.60 -2.82 -0.23
C ASN A 126 -15.30 -3.54 0.15
N CYS A 127 -14.71 -3.16 1.27
CA CYS A 127 -13.55 -3.87 1.80
C CYS A 127 -13.87 -5.36 1.92
N LEU A 128 -14.96 -5.72 2.59
CA LEU A 128 -15.30 -7.11 2.88
C LEU A 128 -15.76 -7.89 1.65
N ASN A 129 -16.49 -7.27 0.73
CA ASN A 129 -17.07 -7.92 -0.45
C ASN A 129 -16.11 -8.04 -1.64
N SER A 130 -15.06 -7.22 -1.72
CA SER A 130 -14.11 -7.28 -2.83
C SER A 130 -13.26 -8.56 -2.78
N THR A 131 -13.13 -9.26 -3.90
CA THR A 131 -12.23 -10.43 -4.04
C THR A 131 -10.86 -10.06 -4.61
N GLN A 132 -10.65 -8.79 -4.95
CA GLN A 132 -9.39 -8.34 -5.53
C GLN A 132 -8.27 -8.43 -4.49
N THR A 133 -7.10 -8.90 -4.91
CA THR A 133 -5.91 -8.92 -4.06
C THR A 133 -4.98 -7.82 -4.53
N THR A 134 -5.20 -6.60 -4.05
CA THR A 134 -4.40 -5.42 -4.41
C THR A 134 -3.97 -4.66 -3.17
N GLU A 135 -2.83 -3.98 -3.26
CA GLU A 135 -2.31 -3.10 -2.20
C GLU A 135 -3.33 -1.99 -1.88
N TRP A 136 -4.09 -1.58 -2.89
CA TRP A 136 -5.16 -0.60 -2.75
C TRP A 136 -6.32 -1.12 -1.90
N LEU A 137 -6.79 -2.35 -2.13
CA LEU A 137 -7.82 -2.94 -1.27
C LEU A 137 -7.31 -3.07 0.17
N ALA A 138 -6.04 -3.43 0.36
CA ALA A 138 -5.45 -3.53 1.70
C ALA A 138 -5.56 -2.20 2.45
N LEU A 139 -5.23 -1.10 1.78
CA LEU A 139 -5.33 0.24 2.33
C LEU A 139 -6.79 0.66 2.56
N GLN A 140 -7.70 0.40 1.62
CA GLN A 140 -9.13 0.69 1.80
C GLN A 140 -9.70 -0.05 3.02
N CYS A 141 -9.38 -1.32 3.18
CA CYS A 141 -9.76 -2.13 4.34
C CYS A 141 -9.19 -1.58 5.66
N TYR A 142 -7.93 -1.16 5.66
CA TYR A 142 -7.31 -0.56 6.83
C TYR A 142 -7.99 0.75 7.23
N LEU A 143 -8.25 1.63 6.26
CA LEU A 143 -8.85 2.93 6.50
C LEU A 143 -10.32 2.82 6.93
N SER A 144 -11.10 1.95 6.28
CA SER A 144 -12.50 1.72 6.64
C SER A 144 -12.62 1.02 7.99
N GLY A 145 -11.74 0.04 8.25
CA GLY A 145 -11.61 -0.63 9.53
C GLY A 145 -11.25 0.33 10.66
N LYS A 146 -10.27 1.23 10.44
CA LYS A 146 -9.89 2.26 11.41
C LYS A 146 -11.01 3.25 11.67
N ALA A 147 -11.66 3.76 10.63
CA ALA A 147 -12.70 4.77 10.74
C ALA A 147 -13.96 4.24 11.43
N ALA A 148 -14.36 3.00 11.12
CA ALA A 148 -15.57 2.38 11.66
C ALA A 148 -15.31 1.51 12.91
N LEU A 149 -14.06 1.43 13.39
CA LEU A 149 -13.63 0.47 14.41
C LEU A 149 -14.05 -0.98 14.08
N ASN A 150 -13.96 -1.35 12.81
CA ASN A 150 -14.46 -2.61 12.28
C ASN A 150 -13.36 -3.68 12.25
N GLU A 151 -13.49 -4.69 13.12
CA GLU A 151 -12.50 -5.76 13.26
C GLU A 151 -12.32 -6.61 11.99
N PRO A 152 -13.39 -7.09 11.31
CA PRO A 152 -13.24 -7.87 10.08
C PRO A 152 -12.46 -7.14 8.98
N ALA A 153 -12.71 -5.84 8.80
CA ALA A 153 -11.99 -5.03 7.81
C ALA A 153 -10.49 -4.90 8.17
N LEU A 154 -10.17 -4.69 9.45
CA LEU A 154 -8.78 -4.66 9.92
C LEU A 154 -8.06 -6.00 9.74
N HIS A 155 -8.74 -7.13 9.98
CA HIS A 155 -8.17 -8.46 9.70
C HIS A 155 -7.94 -8.70 8.22
N LYS A 156 -8.90 -8.32 7.37
CA LYS A 156 -8.73 -8.43 5.92
C LYS A 156 -7.56 -7.56 5.42
N ALA A 157 -7.43 -6.34 5.96
CA ALA A 157 -6.29 -5.48 5.69
C ALA A 157 -4.98 -6.15 6.09
N LEU A 158 -4.92 -6.75 7.29
CA LEU A 158 -3.73 -7.43 7.81
C LEU A 158 -3.30 -8.61 6.91
N VAL A 159 -4.24 -9.45 6.49
CA VAL A 159 -3.97 -10.57 5.55
C VAL A 159 -3.41 -10.05 4.23
N LEU A 160 -3.98 -8.98 3.69
CA LEU A 160 -3.48 -8.39 2.45
C LEU A 160 -2.10 -7.77 2.66
N PHE A 161 -1.87 -7.06 3.76
CA PHE A 161 -0.56 -6.50 4.08
C PHE A 161 0.52 -7.57 4.27
N GLU A 162 0.20 -8.73 4.83
CA GLU A 162 1.11 -9.88 4.90
C GLU A 162 1.52 -10.36 3.51
N GLN A 163 0.58 -10.44 2.56
CA GLN A 163 0.88 -10.84 1.18
C GLN A 163 1.79 -9.86 0.45
N PHE A 164 1.70 -8.57 0.77
CA PHE A 164 2.50 -7.51 0.15
C PHE A 164 3.77 -7.14 0.94
N ASP A 165 4.08 -7.85 2.02
CA ASP A 165 5.18 -7.55 2.95
C ASP A 165 5.13 -6.08 3.45
N ALA A 166 3.92 -5.58 3.70
CA ALA A 166 3.65 -4.22 4.14
C ALA A 166 3.78 -4.07 5.67
N ARG A 167 4.98 -4.36 6.18
CA ARG A 167 5.24 -4.57 7.61
C ARG A 167 4.91 -3.36 8.50
N HIS A 168 5.07 -2.13 8.01
CA HIS A 168 4.65 -0.93 8.75
C HIS A 168 3.12 -0.92 8.95
N ASN A 169 2.36 -1.15 7.88
CA ASN A 169 0.90 -1.21 7.92
C ASN A 169 0.37 -2.40 8.75
N MET A 170 1.08 -3.52 8.74
CA MET A 170 0.77 -4.66 9.63
C MET A 170 0.91 -4.26 11.09
N ALA A 171 1.99 -3.57 11.47
CA ALA A 171 2.21 -3.12 12.84
C ALA A 171 1.11 -2.17 13.32
N ASP A 172 0.70 -1.23 12.47
CA ASP A 172 -0.39 -0.31 12.77
C ASP A 172 -1.75 -1.04 12.88
N SER A 173 -2.02 -1.99 11.98
CA SER A 173 -3.22 -2.83 12.04
C SER A 173 -3.28 -3.64 13.33
N TYR A 174 -2.15 -4.27 13.73
CA TYR A 174 -2.04 -4.97 15.00
C TYR A 174 -2.31 -4.05 16.19
N TYR A 175 -1.80 -2.82 16.18
CA TYR A 175 -2.04 -1.90 17.30
C TYR A 175 -3.50 -1.40 17.37
N LEU A 176 -4.15 -1.19 16.22
CA LEU A 176 -5.59 -0.87 16.18
C LEU A 176 -6.44 -2.04 16.70
N LEU A 177 -6.13 -3.27 16.28
CA LEU A 177 -6.78 -4.48 16.78
C LEU A 177 -6.58 -4.61 18.30
N ALA A 178 -5.39 -4.30 18.83
CA ALA A 178 -5.13 -4.30 20.26
C ALA A 178 -6.07 -3.35 21.02
N LYS A 179 -6.20 -2.10 20.55
CA LYS A 179 -7.11 -1.11 21.13
C LYS A 179 -8.56 -1.57 21.08
N LEU A 180 -8.98 -2.14 19.97
CA LEU A 180 -10.34 -2.65 19.78
C LEU A 180 -10.63 -3.81 20.74
N LYS A 181 -9.71 -4.77 20.88
CA LYS A 181 -9.85 -5.87 21.84
C LYS A 181 -9.91 -5.39 23.29
N HIS A 182 -9.14 -4.36 23.63
CA HIS A 182 -9.23 -3.75 24.95
C HIS A 182 -10.61 -3.12 25.18
N GLN A 183 -11.13 -2.36 24.22
CA GLN A 183 -12.48 -1.78 24.29
C GLN A 183 -13.59 -2.84 24.39
N GLN A 184 -13.37 -4.01 23.82
CA GLN A 184 -14.29 -5.16 23.91
C GLN A 184 -14.13 -5.96 25.22
N GLY A 185 -13.29 -5.53 26.17
CA GLY A 185 -13.05 -6.25 27.42
C GLY A 185 -12.25 -7.54 27.26
N GLN A 186 -11.40 -7.64 26.22
CA GLN A 186 -10.55 -8.80 25.93
C GLN A 186 -9.06 -8.44 26.14
N PRO A 187 -8.60 -8.25 27.39
CA PRO A 187 -7.25 -7.76 27.69
C PRO A 187 -6.14 -8.71 27.23
N ASN A 188 -6.35 -10.02 27.29
CA ASN A 188 -5.35 -10.99 26.80
C ASN A 188 -5.13 -10.84 25.29
N ALA A 189 -6.21 -10.78 24.50
CA ALA A 189 -6.11 -10.56 23.06
C ALA A 189 -5.52 -9.18 22.73
N ALA A 190 -5.85 -8.15 23.51
CA ALA A 190 -5.26 -6.83 23.38
C ALA A 190 -3.75 -6.84 23.61
N ALA A 191 -3.29 -7.51 24.68
CA ALA A 191 -1.89 -7.66 25.00
C ALA A 191 -1.13 -8.41 23.89
N ASP A 192 -1.70 -9.49 23.35
CA ASP A 192 -1.11 -10.25 22.26
C ASP A 192 -0.91 -9.40 21.01
N TYR A 193 -1.95 -8.69 20.57
CA TYR A 193 -1.87 -7.81 19.40
C TYR A 193 -0.88 -6.65 19.61
N ALA A 194 -0.87 -6.01 20.78
CA ALA A 194 0.11 -4.97 21.09
C ALA A 194 1.55 -5.50 21.11
N SER A 195 1.75 -6.74 21.57
CA SER A 195 3.06 -7.40 21.54
C SER A 195 3.56 -7.61 20.13
N ARG A 196 2.69 -8.09 19.23
CA ARG A 196 2.99 -8.28 17.80
C ARG A 196 3.33 -6.96 17.12
N ALA A 197 2.53 -5.91 17.36
CA ALA A 197 2.81 -4.57 16.85
C ALA A 197 4.18 -4.05 17.31
N ALA A 198 4.46 -4.08 18.62
CA ALA A 198 5.73 -3.59 19.16
C ALA A 198 6.95 -4.39 18.67
N LEU A 199 6.82 -5.72 18.53
CA LEU A 199 7.87 -6.56 17.97
C LEU A 199 8.18 -6.18 16.52
N LEU A 200 7.14 -6.03 15.71
CA LEU A 200 7.30 -5.69 14.29
C LEU A 200 7.92 -4.30 14.11
N LEU A 201 7.47 -3.30 14.87
CA LEU A 201 8.07 -1.95 14.89
C LEU A 201 9.56 -2.01 15.28
N SER A 202 9.92 -2.87 16.24
CA SER A 202 11.32 -3.04 16.65
C SER A 202 12.18 -3.63 15.53
N GLN A 203 11.64 -4.62 14.80
CA GLN A 203 12.31 -5.23 13.65
C GLN A 203 12.46 -4.25 12.47
N LEU A 204 11.61 -3.23 12.40
CA LEU A 204 11.66 -2.13 11.43
C LEU A 204 12.60 -1.00 11.87
N GLY A 205 13.22 -1.08 13.06
CA GLY A 205 14.06 -0.03 13.61
C GLY A 205 13.31 1.16 14.22
N GLU A 206 11.98 1.07 14.34
CA GLU A 206 11.14 2.14 14.88
C GLU A 206 11.02 2.06 16.42
N ALA A 207 12.16 2.14 17.12
CA ALA A 207 12.24 1.91 18.56
C ALA A 207 11.29 2.82 19.38
N ALA A 208 11.15 4.09 18.99
CA ALA A 208 10.26 5.04 19.68
C ALA A 208 8.78 4.63 19.56
N ARG A 209 8.31 4.26 18.36
CA ARG A 209 6.94 3.77 18.16
C ARG A 209 6.72 2.44 18.88
N ALA A 210 7.69 1.53 18.84
CA ALA A 210 7.61 0.27 19.58
C ALA A 210 7.42 0.51 21.08
N GLU A 211 8.16 1.46 21.66
CA GLU A 211 8.04 1.78 23.10
C GLU A 211 6.71 2.44 23.47
N GLN A 212 6.15 3.27 22.58
CA GLN A 212 4.79 3.81 22.76
C GLN A 212 3.76 2.68 22.86
N VAL A 213 3.84 1.67 21.99
CA VAL A 213 2.93 0.51 22.04
C VAL A 213 3.15 -0.31 23.32
N ARG A 214 4.39 -0.56 23.73
CA ARG A 214 4.70 -1.28 24.98
C ARG A 214 4.16 -0.55 26.21
N THR A 215 4.32 0.76 26.24
CA THR A 215 3.83 1.61 27.34
C THR A 215 2.31 1.61 27.37
N TRP A 216 1.63 1.77 26.23
CA TRP A 216 0.17 1.62 26.16
C TRP A 216 -0.30 0.26 26.68
N ARG A 217 0.36 -0.84 26.29
CA ARG A 217 0.03 -2.19 26.77
C ARG A 217 0.16 -2.28 28.29
N ARG A 218 1.27 -1.80 28.84
CA ARG A 218 1.55 -1.80 30.29
C ARG A 218 0.50 -0.99 31.07
N ASP A 219 0.23 0.22 30.61
CA ASP A 219 -0.51 1.23 31.38
C ASP A 219 -2.03 1.13 31.16
N THR A 220 -2.48 0.54 30.05
CA THR A 220 -3.91 0.44 29.71
C THR A 220 -4.44 -0.97 29.82
N VAL A 221 -3.69 -1.98 29.37
CA VAL A 221 -4.19 -3.37 29.33
C VAL A 221 -3.94 -4.11 30.65
N HIS A 222 -2.82 -3.81 31.32
CA HIS A 222 -2.42 -4.50 32.57
C HIS A 222 -2.62 -3.67 33.84
N ALA A 223 -3.10 -2.43 33.73
CA ALA A 223 -3.36 -1.57 34.89
C ALA A 223 -4.78 -1.76 35.50
N GLN A 224 -5.58 -2.67 34.94
CA GLN A 224 -6.92 -3.05 35.39
C GLN A 224 -6.90 -4.40 36.08
#